data_AF-A0A1Y2CVK4-F1
#
_entry.id   AF-A0A1Y2CVK4-F1
#
_cell.length_a   1.000
_cell.length_b   1.000
_cell.length_c   1.000
_cell.angle_alpha   90.00
_cell.angle_beta   90.00
_cell.angle_gamma   90.00
#
_symmetry.space_group_name_H-M   'P 1'
#
loop_
_entity.id
_entity.type
_entity.pdbx_description
1 polymer ?
#
loop_
_entity_poly.entity_id
_entity_poly.type
_entity_poly.pdbx_seq_one_letter_code
_entity_poly.pdbx_strand_id
1 'polypeptide(L)'
;MERLKGAFLDASPARVHLTDFYERPLKQHSHSASSRDVQIYSKVLDLPTPVIICLSALLHHLIDFELEHVLLLTKGFTPFSQIGHMVLSGTTLKALEIFETEDGSGGAKGALMWVLDHTVTKFGGRLLRRWVSKPLVDVDMLRERIGAVEEVIEFTKEEKLPIVKMRGLLCQLPDLEKSLARIHYTQCPLSDLIATLFAFHKIATTFPTTSVASQFTSSLLKDIFSAPSTIRGLVERYLSLLDQEACTKNTKRDIFTLTEDETVMTDARKEGS
;
A
#
# COMPACT_ATOMS: atom_id res chain seq x y z
N MET A 1 -9.42 3.63 -25.92
CA MET A 1 -8.51 2.96 -26.88
C MET A 1 -7.99 3.88 -27.99
N GLU A 2 -8.50 5.11 -28.18
CA GLU A 2 -8.00 6.03 -29.24
C GLU A 2 -6.70 6.80 -28.94
N ARG A 3 -6.20 6.79 -27.70
CA ARG A 3 -5.00 7.56 -27.29
C ARG A 3 -3.66 6.90 -27.59
N LEU A 4 -3.62 5.61 -27.93
CA LEU A 4 -2.38 4.85 -28.15
C LEU A 4 -2.10 4.63 -29.66
N LYS A 5 -2.30 5.65 -30.50
CA LYS A 5 -2.04 5.55 -31.95
C LYS A 5 -0.53 5.35 -32.19
N GLY A 6 -0.13 4.13 -32.56
CA GLY A 6 1.14 3.78 -33.19
C GLY A 6 2.39 3.71 -32.30
N ALA A 7 2.49 4.50 -31.22
CA ALA A 7 3.75 4.67 -30.49
C ALA A 7 4.19 3.48 -29.61
N PHE A 8 3.30 2.52 -29.33
CA PHE A 8 3.57 1.42 -28.37
C PHE A 8 3.22 0.04 -28.93
N LEU A 9 3.45 -0.19 -30.23
CA LEU A 9 3.31 -1.54 -30.81
C LEU A 9 4.68 -2.22 -31.01
N ASP A 10 5.75 -1.43 -31.07
CA ASP A 10 7.09 -1.92 -31.37
C ASP A 10 7.96 -2.04 -30.11
N ALA A 11 8.69 -3.15 -30.03
CA ALA A 11 9.53 -3.49 -28.88
C ALA A 11 10.71 -2.51 -28.67
N SER A 12 11.27 -1.99 -29.76
CA SER A 12 12.47 -1.13 -29.68
C SER A 12 12.16 0.25 -29.09
N PRO A 13 11.16 1.01 -29.57
CA PRO A 13 10.75 2.26 -28.92
C PRO A 13 10.30 2.06 -27.48
N ALA A 14 9.58 0.97 -27.19
CA ALA A 14 9.14 0.65 -25.85
C ALA A 14 10.32 0.45 -24.87
N ARG A 15 11.38 -0.25 -25.30
CA ARG A 15 12.61 -0.42 -24.53
C ARG A 15 13.29 0.91 -24.26
N VAL A 16 13.48 1.75 -25.28
CA VAL A 16 14.12 3.08 -25.12
C VAL A 16 13.35 3.93 -24.12
N HIS A 17 12.01 3.99 -24.24
CA HIS A 17 11.18 4.78 -23.33
C HIS A 17 11.28 4.32 -21.87
N LEU A 18 11.30 3.00 -21.62
CA LEU A 18 11.52 2.47 -20.26
C LEU A 18 12.94 2.73 -19.78
N THR A 19 13.94 2.57 -20.66
CA THR A 19 15.35 2.85 -20.34
C THR A 19 15.51 4.29 -19.87
N ASP A 20 15.00 5.26 -20.63
CA ASP A 20 15.07 6.67 -20.26
C ASP A 20 14.43 6.94 -18.90
N PHE A 21 13.29 6.30 -18.61
CA PHE A 21 12.60 6.45 -17.33
C PHE A 21 13.40 5.88 -16.15
N TYR A 22 13.91 4.64 -16.27
CA TYR A 22 14.67 4.00 -15.19
C TYR A 22 16.10 4.54 -15.03
N GLU A 23 16.68 5.17 -16.06
CA GLU A 23 17.99 5.81 -15.98
C GLU A 23 17.96 7.22 -15.36
N ARG A 24 16.83 7.94 -15.40
CA ARG A 24 16.71 9.30 -14.85
C ARG A 24 17.17 9.40 -13.38
N PRO A 25 16.71 8.53 -12.45
CA PRO A 25 17.16 8.57 -11.06
C PRO A 25 18.67 8.31 -10.90
N LEU A 26 19.24 7.43 -11.73
CA LEU A 26 20.68 7.11 -11.71
C LEU A 26 21.54 8.31 -12.13
N LYS A 27 21.05 9.12 -13.08
CA LYS A 27 21.75 10.32 -13.58
C LYS A 27 21.63 11.51 -12.63
N GLN A 28 20.49 11.65 -11.94
CA GLN A 28 20.21 12.75 -11.01
C GLN A 28 20.83 12.55 -9.61
N HIS A 29 21.07 11.30 -9.19
CA HIS A 29 21.66 10.96 -7.88
C HIS A 29 23.00 10.23 -8.01
N SER A 30 23.89 10.79 -8.82
CA SER A 30 25.19 10.21 -9.20
C SER A 30 26.18 9.94 -8.06
N HIS A 31 25.93 10.45 -6.84
CA HIS A 31 26.70 10.12 -5.62
C HIS A 31 26.05 9.07 -4.71
N SER A 32 24.84 8.59 -5.03
CA SER A 32 24.15 7.55 -4.25
C SER A 32 23.26 6.65 -5.12
N ALA A 33 23.66 6.36 -6.36
CA ALA A 33 22.99 5.35 -7.17
C ALA A 33 23.01 4.03 -6.38
N SER A 34 21.85 3.66 -5.82
CA SER A 34 21.81 2.52 -4.92
C SER A 34 22.03 1.27 -5.76
N SER A 35 22.76 0.27 -5.23
CA SER A 35 22.91 -1.05 -5.86
C SER A 35 21.56 -1.64 -6.34
N ARG A 36 20.47 -1.21 -5.69
CA ARG A 36 19.11 -1.57 -5.99
C ARG A 36 18.59 -0.95 -7.30
N ASP A 37 18.88 0.30 -7.62
CA ASP A 37 18.37 0.95 -8.84
C ASP A 37 18.92 0.29 -10.11
N VAL A 38 20.19 -0.13 -10.06
CA VAL A 38 20.84 -0.91 -11.13
C VAL A 38 20.21 -2.30 -11.28
N GLN A 39 19.89 -2.98 -10.16
CA GLN A 39 19.19 -4.27 -10.18
C GLN A 39 17.76 -4.17 -10.69
N ILE A 40 17.09 -3.04 -10.45
CA ILE A 40 15.75 -2.78 -10.95
C ILE A 40 15.79 -2.63 -12.47
N TYR A 41 16.74 -1.82 -12.95
CA TYR A 41 16.95 -1.60 -14.37
C TYR A 41 17.22 -2.90 -15.13
N SER A 42 18.14 -3.74 -14.64
CA SER A 42 18.44 -5.03 -15.29
C SER A 42 17.22 -5.95 -15.35
N LYS A 43 16.46 -6.05 -14.25
CA LYS A 43 15.24 -6.86 -14.19
C LYS A 43 14.15 -6.43 -15.16
N VAL A 44 14.00 -5.14 -15.40
CA VAL A 44 12.98 -4.63 -16.33
C VAL A 44 13.36 -4.95 -17.78
N LEU A 45 14.64 -4.85 -18.13
CA LEU A 45 15.13 -5.18 -19.47
C LEU A 45 15.04 -6.67 -19.80
N ASP A 46 15.13 -7.52 -18.78
CA ASP A 46 14.98 -8.98 -18.89
C ASP A 46 13.51 -9.42 -19.02
N LEU A 47 12.54 -8.50 -18.97
CA LEU A 47 11.13 -8.85 -19.11
C LEU A 47 10.78 -9.31 -20.54
N PRO A 48 9.78 -10.20 -20.70
CA PRO A 48 9.31 -10.61 -22.02
C PRO A 48 8.88 -9.41 -22.86
N THR A 49 9.18 -9.43 -24.16
CA THR A 49 8.87 -8.33 -25.10
C THR A 49 7.42 -7.82 -25.01
N PRO A 50 6.37 -8.68 -24.94
CA PRO A 50 5.00 -8.19 -24.78
C PRO A 50 4.78 -7.39 -23.49
N VAL A 51 5.45 -7.78 -22.40
CA VAL A 51 5.36 -7.09 -21.10
C VAL A 51 6.01 -5.72 -21.19
N ILE A 52 7.17 -5.62 -21.85
CA ILE A 52 7.87 -4.34 -22.09
C ILE A 52 6.97 -3.36 -22.86
N ILE A 53 6.30 -3.84 -23.90
CA ILE A 53 5.39 -3.02 -24.72
C ILE A 53 4.23 -2.49 -23.86
N CYS A 54 3.56 -3.38 -23.12
CA CYS A 54 2.46 -2.99 -22.22
C CYS A 54 2.92 -2.04 -21.10
N LEU A 55 4.10 -2.30 -20.52
CA LEU A 55 4.67 -1.46 -19.46
C LEU A 55 5.02 -0.07 -19.97
N SER A 56 5.53 0.04 -21.19
CA SER A 56 5.82 1.33 -21.83
C SER A 56 4.55 2.13 -22.12
N ALA A 57 3.49 1.47 -22.60
CA ALA A 57 2.18 2.11 -22.79
C ALA A 57 1.56 2.56 -21.45
N LEU A 58 1.71 1.75 -20.40
CA LEU A 58 1.27 2.09 -19.04
C LEU A 58 2.06 3.29 -18.51
N LEU A 59 3.39 3.28 -18.65
CA LEU A 59 4.25 4.40 -18.25
C LEU A 59 3.79 5.69 -18.94
N HIS A 60 3.58 5.65 -20.25
CA HIS A 60 3.10 6.81 -21.00
C HIS A 60 1.77 7.32 -20.45
N HIS A 61 0.83 6.43 -20.17
CA HIS A 61 -0.45 6.79 -19.58
C HIS A 61 -0.29 7.39 -18.18
N LEU A 62 0.60 6.86 -17.34
CA LEU A 62 0.79 7.34 -15.97
C LEU A 62 1.49 8.69 -15.91
N ILE A 63 2.38 9.00 -16.86
CA ILE A 63 3.02 10.32 -16.98
C ILE A 63 1.98 11.42 -17.17
N ASP A 64 0.91 11.17 -17.95
CA ASP A 64 -0.18 12.14 -18.14
C ASP A 64 -0.89 12.53 -16.82
N PHE A 65 -0.73 11.74 -15.75
CA PHE A 65 -1.34 11.96 -14.44
C PHE A 65 -0.31 12.17 -13.31
N GLU A 66 0.99 12.28 -13.63
CA GLU A 66 2.07 12.41 -12.65
C GLU A 66 2.13 11.23 -11.65
N LEU A 67 1.83 10.01 -12.14
CA LEU A 67 1.79 8.77 -11.33
C LEU A 67 2.90 7.77 -11.68
N GLU A 68 3.81 8.10 -12.60
CA GLU A 68 4.83 7.21 -13.13
C GLU A 68 5.80 6.68 -12.07
N HIS A 69 6.03 7.44 -11.00
CA HIS A 69 6.92 7.05 -9.90
C HIS A 69 6.53 5.72 -9.24
N VAL A 70 5.27 5.28 -9.37
CA VAL A 70 4.83 3.95 -8.91
C VAL A 70 5.62 2.82 -9.57
N LEU A 71 6.07 3.02 -10.80
CA LEU A 71 6.83 2.02 -11.56
C LEU A 71 8.29 1.92 -11.09
N LEU A 72 8.75 2.84 -10.22
CA LEU A 72 10.03 2.73 -9.52
C LEU A 72 9.96 1.79 -8.31
N LEU A 73 8.75 1.54 -7.77
CA LEU A 73 8.51 0.59 -6.68
C LEU A 73 8.46 -0.86 -7.19
N THR A 74 9.47 -1.29 -7.93
CA THR A 74 9.51 -2.61 -8.58
C THR A 74 9.53 -3.81 -7.64
N LYS A 75 9.74 -3.60 -6.33
CA LYS A 75 9.43 -4.63 -5.31
C LYS A 75 7.97 -5.10 -5.36
N GLY A 76 7.06 -4.27 -5.86
CA GLY A 76 5.65 -4.62 -6.05
C GLY A 76 5.37 -5.46 -7.30
N PHE A 77 6.35 -5.68 -8.17
CA PHE A 77 6.15 -6.43 -9.41
C PHE A 77 6.24 -7.92 -9.10
N THR A 78 5.17 -8.65 -9.38
CA THR A 78 5.08 -10.09 -9.15
C THR A 78 4.65 -10.78 -10.43
N PRO A 79 5.35 -11.84 -10.90
CA PRO A 79 4.92 -12.59 -12.06
C PRO A 79 3.55 -13.20 -11.84
N PHE A 80 2.66 -13.09 -12.84
CA PHE A 80 1.34 -13.70 -12.74
C PHE A 80 1.40 -15.23 -12.57
N SER A 81 2.42 -15.89 -13.13
CA SER A 81 2.64 -17.33 -13.01
C SER A 81 3.15 -17.77 -11.62
N GLN A 82 3.71 -16.85 -10.83
CA GLN A 82 4.12 -17.11 -9.44
C GLN A 82 2.99 -16.82 -8.44
N ILE A 83 1.81 -16.46 -8.93
CA ILE A 83 0.62 -16.29 -8.10
C ILE A 83 0.23 -17.70 -7.62
N GLY A 84 0.71 -18.08 -6.43
CA GLY A 84 0.37 -19.30 -5.70
C GLY A 84 -1.08 -19.32 -5.21
N HIS A 85 -2.01 -19.06 -6.13
CA HIS A 85 -3.44 -18.97 -5.86
C HIS A 85 -4.23 -19.76 -6.90
N MET A 86 -5.44 -20.15 -6.51
CA MET A 86 -6.38 -20.81 -7.41
C MET A 86 -6.79 -19.84 -8.51
N VAL A 87 -6.69 -20.28 -9.77
CA VAL A 87 -7.13 -19.51 -10.93
C VAL A 87 -8.65 -19.66 -11.06
N LEU A 88 -9.38 -18.58 -10.76
CA LEU A 88 -10.81 -18.49 -10.95
C LEU A 88 -11.12 -17.64 -12.19
N SER A 89 -11.82 -18.23 -13.16
CA SER A 89 -12.24 -17.50 -14.35
C SER A 89 -13.33 -16.47 -14.02
N GLY A 90 -13.48 -15.43 -14.85
CA GLY A 90 -14.54 -14.43 -14.66
C GLY A 90 -15.94 -15.05 -14.68
N THR A 91 -16.16 -16.11 -15.46
CA THR A 91 -17.42 -16.86 -15.48
C THR A 91 -17.63 -17.66 -14.19
N THR A 92 -16.57 -18.25 -13.63
CA THR A 92 -16.62 -18.94 -12.33
C THR A 92 -16.94 -17.97 -11.20
N LEU A 93 -16.33 -16.78 -11.17
CA LEU A 93 -16.60 -15.78 -10.14
C LEU A 93 -18.06 -15.30 -10.14
N LYS A 94 -18.69 -15.22 -11.32
CA LYS A 94 -20.11 -14.88 -11.48
C LYS A 94 -21.04 -16.03 -11.09
N ALA A 95 -20.77 -17.23 -11.60
CA ALA A 95 -21.59 -18.42 -11.33
C ALA A 95 -21.58 -18.83 -9.85
N LEU A 96 -20.50 -18.51 -9.12
CA LEU A 96 -20.41 -18.71 -7.67
C LEU A 96 -20.86 -17.49 -6.85
N GLU A 97 -21.40 -16.45 -7.51
CA GLU A 97 -21.87 -15.20 -6.90
C GLU A 97 -20.87 -14.64 -5.87
N ILE A 98 -19.58 -14.59 -6.25
CA ILE A 98 -18.52 -14.27 -5.30
C ILE A 98 -18.62 -12.82 -4.82
N PHE A 99 -18.97 -11.89 -5.72
CA PHE A 99 -18.99 -10.46 -5.44
C PHE A 99 -20.36 -9.80 -5.58
N GLU A 100 -21.21 -10.32 -6.46
CA GLU A 100 -22.50 -9.78 -6.85
C GLU A 100 -23.43 -10.95 -7.14
N THR A 101 -24.73 -10.78 -6.84
CA THR A 101 -25.77 -11.76 -7.15
C THR A 101 -26.26 -11.64 -8.59
N GLU A 102 -26.76 -12.73 -9.17
CA GLU A 102 -27.32 -12.73 -10.54
C GLU A 102 -28.80 -12.30 -10.58
N ASP A 103 -29.43 -12.06 -9.42
CA ASP A 103 -30.86 -11.72 -9.27
C ASP A 103 -31.29 -10.35 -9.86
N GLY A 104 -30.41 -9.68 -10.60
CA GLY A 104 -30.70 -8.43 -11.30
C GLY A 104 -30.78 -7.21 -10.39
N SER A 105 -30.63 -7.37 -9.07
CA SER A 105 -30.60 -6.26 -8.12
C SER A 105 -29.30 -5.45 -8.18
N GLY A 106 -28.26 -6.00 -8.83
CA GLY A 106 -26.90 -5.44 -8.84
C GLY A 106 -26.29 -5.32 -7.44
N GLY A 107 -26.91 -5.97 -6.45
CA GLY A 107 -26.56 -5.87 -5.05
C GLY A 107 -25.45 -6.83 -4.67
N ALA A 108 -24.63 -6.43 -3.71
CA ALA A 108 -23.71 -7.36 -3.03
C ALA A 108 -24.47 -8.31 -2.08
N LYS A 109 -25.70 -7.97 -1.68
CA LYS A 109 -26.46 -8.71 -0.66
C LYS A 109 -26.78 -10.12 -1.15
N GLY A 110 -26.28 -11.13 -0.45
CA GLY A 110 -26.42 -12.54 -0.83
C GLY A 110 -25.17 -13.14 -1.47
N ALA A 111 -24.26 -12.31 -1.99
CA ALA A 111 -22.98 -12.77 -2.52
C ALA A 111 -22.03 -13.25 -1.39
N LEU A 112 -21.09 -14.14 -1.72
CA LEU A 112 -20.13 -14.68 -0.75
C LEU A 112 -19.36 -13.56 -0.03
N MET A 113 -18.89 -12.55 -0.76
CA MET A 113 -18.18 -11.41 -0.19
C MET A 113 -19.02 -10.69 0.86
N TRP A 114 -20.33 -10.53 0.64
CA TRP A 114 -21.21 -9.87 1.62
C TRP A 114 -21.38 -10.68 2.90
N VAL A 115 -21.43 -12.01 2.80
CA VAL A 115 -21.47 -12.91 3.96
C VAL A 115 -20.19 -12.83 4.78
N LEU A 116 -19.03 -12.73 4.12
CA LEU A 116 -17.72 -12.75 4.78
C LEU A 116 -17.25 -11.38 5.29
N ASP A 117 -17.74 -10.28 4.73
CA ASP A 117 -17.20 -8.94 5.02
C ASP A 117 -17.68 -8.38 6.37
N HIS A 118 -16.94 -8.73 7.41
CA HIS A 118 -17.03 -8.13 8.75
C HIS A 118 -15.88 -7.15 9.02
N THR A 119 -15.22 -6.65 7.97
CA THR A 119 -14.08 -5.75 8.12
C THR A 119 -14.51 -4.38 8.63
N VAL A 120 -13.64 -3.72 9.40
CA VAL A 120 -13.93 -2.39 9.98
C VAL A 120 -13.10 -1.26 9.40
N THR A 121 -12.31 -1.58 8.38
CA THR A 121 -11.51 -0.60 7.63
C THR A 121 -11.69 -0.82 6.14
N LYS A 122 -11.67 0.26 5.36
CA LYS A 122 -11.80 0.18 3.89
C LYS A 122 -10.66 -0.62 3.26
N PHE A 123 -9.44 -0.48 3.79
CA PHE A 123 -8.29 -1.26 3.34
C PHE A 123 -8.37 -2.74 3.75
N GLY A 124 -9.00 -3.05 4.88
CA GLY A 124 -9.32 -4.42 5.29
C GLY A 124 -10.29 -5.09 4.32
N GLY A 125 -11.38 -4.40 3.95
CA GLY A 125 -12.34 -4.92 2.97
C GLY A 125 -11.73 -5.14 1.59
N ARG A 126 -10.85 -4.24 1.14
CA ARG A 126 -10.07 -4.44 -0.11
C ARG A 126 -9.13 -5.63 -0.02
N LEU A 127 -8.47 -5.85 1.12
CA LEU A 127 -7.62 -7.02 1.34
C LEU A 127 -8.45 -8.32 1.33
N LEU A 128 -9.58 -8.36 2.03
CA LEU A 128 -10.48 -9.51 2.04
C LEU A 128 -10.99 -9.83 0.63
N ARG A 129 -11.41 -8.82 -0.14
CA ARG A 129 -11.82 -8.99 -1.55
C ARG A 129 -10.71 -9.61 -2.41
N ARG A 130 -9.45 -9.19 -2.19
CA ARG A 130 -8.28 -9.79 -2.86
C ARG A 130 -8.07 -11.25 -2.45
N TRP A 131 -8.27 -11.59 -1.18
CA TRP A 131 -8.14 -12.98 -0.72
C TRP A 131 -9.24 -13.88 -1.27
N VAL A 132 -10.49 -13.40 -1.31
CA VAL A 132 -11.63 -14.18 -1.83
C VAL A 132 -11.51 -14.39 -3.34
N SER A 133 -11.04 -13.40 -4.11
CA SER A 133 -10.79 -13.56 -5.56
C SER A 133 -9.60 -14.46 -5.89
N LYS A 134 -8.68 -14.63 -4.95
CA LYS A 134 -7.42 -15.38 -5.15
C LYS A 134 -7.20 -16.33 -3.98
N PRO A 135 -7.96 -17.44 -3.88
CA PRO A 135 -7.77 -18.43 -2.82
C PRO A 135 -6.33 -18.98 -2.82
N LEU A 136 -5.75 -19.21 -1.66
CA LEU A 136 -4.41 -19.81 -1.56
C LEU A 136 -4.45 -21.28 -1.99
N VAL A 137 -3.36 -21.75 -2.62
CA VAL A 137 -3.14 -23.20 -2.87
C VAL A 137 -2.03 -23.79 -2.00
N ASP A 138 -1.27 -22.93 -1.32
CA ASP A 138 -0.24 -23.33 -0.36
C ASP A 138 -0.90 -23.78 0.95
N VAL A 139 -0.70 -25.06 1.29
CA VAL A 139 -1.30 -25.68 2.46
C VAL A 139 -0.75 -25.11 3.76
N ASP A 140 0.52 -24.74 3.81
CA ASP A 140 1.14 -24.22 5.03
C ASP A 140 0.65 -22.79 5.29
N MET A 141 0.57 -21.94 4.25
CA MET A 141 -0.06 -20.62 4.37
C MET A 141 -1.54 -20.70 4.77
N LEU A 142 -2.27 -21.71 4.28
CA LEU A 142 -3.66 -21.96 4.68
C LEU A 142 -3.74 -22.33 6.17
N ARG A 143 -2.89 -23.24 6.64
CA ARG A 143 -2.83 -23.66 8.05
C ARG A 143 -2.47 -22.49 8.96
N GLU A 144 -1.52 -21.65 8.58
CA GLU A 144 -1.16 -20.46 9.36
C GLU A 144 -2.36 -19.51 9.52
N ARG A 145 -3.14 -19.29 8.45
CA ARG A 145 -4.35 -18.45 8.51
C ARG A 145 -5.44 -19.09 9.37
N ILE A 146 -5.68 -20.39 9.21
CA ILE A 146 -6.68 -21.13 10.00
C ILE A 146 -6.32 -21.05 11.49
N GLY A 147 -5.08 -21.35 11.85
CA GLY A 147 -4.61 -21.28 13.25
C GLY A 147 -4.73 -19.87 13.83
N ALA A 148 -4.43 -18.82 13.04
CA ALA A 148 -4.65 -17.44 13.46
C ALA A 148 -6.14 -17.13 13.71
N VAL A 149 -7.05 -17.61 12.85
CA VAL A 149 -8.50 -17.42 13.02
C VAL A 149 -9.02 -18.15 14.24
N GLU A 150 -8.63 -19.41 14.44
CA GLU A 150 -9.00 -20.22 15.61
C GLU A 150 -8.55 -19.54 16.91
N GLU A 151 -7.30 -19.07 16.96
CA GLU A 151 -6.78 -18.36 18.13
C GLU A 151 -7.53 -17.04 18.39
N VAL A 152 -7.88 -16.28 17.34
CA VAL A 152 -8.70 -15.07 17.49
C VAL A 152 -10.10 -15.41 18.03
N ILE A 153 -10.70 -16.51 17.58
CA ILE A 153 -12.02 -16.97 18.08
C ILE A 153 -11.94 -17.28 19.56
N GLU A 154 -10.94 -18.05 20.01
CA GLU A 154 -10.77 -18.38 21.42
C GLU A 154 -10.52 -17.13 22.27
N PHE A 155 -9.64 -16.23 21.81
CA PHE A 155 -9.41 -14.95 22.50
C PHE A 155 -10.65 -14.08 22.57
N THR A 156 -11.51 -14.13 21.56
CA THR A 156 -12.77 -13.38 21.53
C THR A 156 -13.78 -13.96 22.52
N LYS A 157 -13.89 -15.30 22.61
CA LYS A 157 -14.77 -15.97 23.59
C LYS A 157 -14.36 -15.69 25.03
N GLU A 158 -13.05 -15.61 25.28
CA GLU A 158 -12.47 -15.31 26.58
C GLU A 158 -12.38 -13.79 26.87
N GLU A 159 -12.91 -12.94 25.98
CA GLU A 159 -12.87 -11.47 26.09
C GLU A 159 -11.45 -10.91 26.33
N LYS A 160 -10.44 -11.54 25.74
CA LYS A 160 -9.05 -11.14 25.94
C LYS A 160 -8.79 -9.73 25.39
N LEU A 161 -8.23 -8.90 26.25
CA LEU A 161 -7.99 -7.47 26.01
C LEU A 161 -7.26 -7.15 24.68
N PRO A 162 -6.22 -7.89 24.22
CA PRO A 162 -5.50 -7.55 23.00
C PRO A 162 -6.38 -7.49 21.74
N ILE A 163 -7.30 -8.43 21.55
CA ILE A 163 -8.18 -8.49 20.38
C ILE A 163 -9.21 -7.36 20.42
N VAL A 164 -9.84 -7.13 21.58
CA VAL A 164 -10.80 -6.04 21.78
C VAL A 164 -10.14 -4.68 21.51
N LYS A 165 -8.93 -4.47 22.05
CA LYS A 165 -8.16 -3.22 21.87
C LYS A 165 -7.75 -3.02 20.41
N MET A 166 -7.27 -4.06 19.73
CA MET A 166 -6.91 -4.00 18.31
C MET A 166 -8.13 -3.66 17.45
N ARG A 167 -9.25 -4.33 17.69
CA ARG A 167 -10.50 -4.07 16.97
C ARG A 167 -10.99 -2.63 17.19
N GLY A 168 -10.95 -2.14 18.43
CA GLY A 168 -11.31 -0.76 18.76
C GLY A 168 -10.41 0.28 18.10
N LEU A 169 -9.09 0.00 18.02
CA LEU A 169 -8.14 0.81 17.28
C LEU A 169 -8.51 0.87 15.79
N LEU A 170 -8.69 -0.29 15.14
CA LEU A 170 -8.95 -0.39 13.71
C LEU A 170 -10.23 0.35 13.29
N CYS A 171 -11.30 0.28 14.08
CA CYS A 171 -12.55 1.02 13.83
C CYS A 171 -12.38 2.53 13.71
N GLN A 172 -11.33 3.09 14.32
CA GLN A 172 -11.12 4.54 14.39
C GLN A 172 -10.12 5.04 13.35
N LEU A 173 -9.56 4.14 12.53
CA LEU A 173 -8.56 4.51 11.54
C LEU A 173 -9.20 5.06 10.25
N PRO A 174 -8.61 6.10 9.65
CA PRO A 174 -8.99 6.53 8.31
C PRO A 174 -8.53 5.50 7.26
N ASP A 175 -8.79 5.77 5.98
CA ASP A 175 -8.29 4.92 4.89
C ASP A 175 -6.78 5.15 4.66
N LEU A 176 -5.96 4.56 5.55
CA LEU A 176 -4.50 4.75 5.58
C LEU A 176 -3.79 4.33 4.30
N GLU A 177 -4.28 3.30 3.60
CA GLU A 177 -3.72 2.88 2.31
C GLU A 177 -3.86 4.00 1.26
N LYS A 178 -5.03 4.67 1.21
CA LYS A 178 -5.23 5.81 0.31
C LYS A 178 -4.46 7.05 0.75
N SER A 179 -4.38 7.32 2.06
CA SER A 179 -3.61 8.46 2.56
C SER A 179 -2.11 8.28 2.30
N LEU A 180 -1.55 7.10 2.53
CA LEU A 180 -0.16 6.79 2.18
C LEU A 180 0.10 6.92 0.68
N ALA A 181 -0.83 6.48 -0.17
CA ALA A 181 -0.71 6.68 -1.61
C ALA A 181 -0.64 8.18 -1.96
N ARG A 182 -1.52 9.02 -1.41
CA ARG A 182 -1.47 10.48 -1.63
C ARG A 182 -0.18 11.11 -1.14
N ILE A 183 0.33 10.67 0.02
CA ILE A 183 1.62 11.15 0.56
C ILE A 183 2.75 10.78 -0.39
N HIS A 184 2.77 9.54 -0.88
CA HIS A 184 3.79 9.06 -1.82
C HIS A 184 3.82 9.87 -3.12
N TYR A 185 2.66 10.26 -3.66
CA TYR A 185 2.58 11.10 -4.86
C TYR A 185 2.63 12.60 -4.57
N THR A 186 2.92 13.02 -3.33
CA THR A 186 2.94 14.44 -2.92
C THR A 186 1.63 15.20 -3.17
N GLN A 187 0.52 14.48 -3.38
CA GLN A 187 -0.83 15.01 -3.60
C GLN A 187 -1.66 15.03 -2.29
N CYS A 188 -0.99 15.00 -1.15
CA CYS A 188 -1.62 14.98 0.17
C CYS A 188 -1.72 16.40 0.75
N PRO A 189 -2.91 16.89 1.12
CA PRO A 189 -3.01 18.14 1.88
C PRO A 189 -2.38 17.97 3.27
N LEU A 190 -1.83 19.04 3.84
CA LEU A 190 -1.15 19.01 5.14
C LEU A 190 -2.07 18.51 6.26
N SER A 191 -3.36 18.83 6.18
CA SER A 191 -4.37 18.36 7.14
C SER A 191 -4.56 16.83 7.10
N ASP A 192 -4.41 16.21 5.92
CA ASP A 192 -4.49 14.75 5.76
C ASP A 192 -3.15 14.08 6.12
N LEU A 193 -2.02 14.73 5.85
CA LEU A 193 -0.70 14.28 6.30
C LEU A 193 -0.66 14.17 7.82
N ILE A 194 -1.04 15.24 8.53
CA ILE A 194 -1.01 15.25 10.00
C ILE A 194 -2.01 14.25 10.59
N ALA A 195 -3.22 14.13 10.01
CA ALA A 195 -4.20 13.14 10.43
C ALA A 195 -3.69 11.70 10.24
N THR A 196 -2.98 11.44 9.14
CA THR A 196 -2.36 10.14 8.85
C THR A 196 -1.25 9.83 9.84
N LEU A 197 -0.38 10.80 10.15
CA LEU A 197 0.67 10.64 11.15
C LEU A 197 0.09 10.38 12.54
N PHE A 198 -0.97 11.09 12.95
CA PHE A 198 -1.66 10.82 14.21
C PHE A 198 -2.28 9.42 14.25
N ALA A 199 -2.86 8.95 13.16
CA ALA A 199 -3.39 7.60 13.08
C ALA A 199 -2.28 6.55 13.22
N PHE A 200 -1.12 6.75 12.58
CA PHE A 200 0.05 5.87 12.78
C PHE A 200 0.64 5.96 14.18
N HIS A 201 0.65 7.14 14.79
CA HIS A 201 1.12 7.32 16.16
C HIS A 201 0.22 6.57 17.14
N LYS A 202 -1.09 6.63 16.92
CA LYS A 202 -2.08 5.86 17.67
C LYS A 202 -1.87 4.35 17.52
N ILE A 203 -1.61 3.86 16.31
CA ILE A 203 -1.25 2.45 16.08
C ILE A 203 -0.01 2.09 16.91
N ALA A 204 1.05 2.89 16.79
CA ALA A 204 2.33 2.64 17.44
C ALA A 204 2.28 2.66 18.98
N THR A 205 1.41 3.48 19.55
CA THR A 205 1.27 3.65 21.01
C THR A 205 0.24 2.72 21.64
N THR A 206 -0.69 2.15 20.85
CA THR A 206 -1.71 1.22 21.37
C THR A 206 -1.10 -0.06 21.93
N PHE A 207 -0.02 -0.54 21.30
CA PHE A 207 0.76 -1.71 21.72
C PHE A 207 2.23 -1.30 21.90
N PRO A 208 2.56 -0.61 23.00
CA PRO A 208 3.87 0.03 23.16
C PRO A 208 5.01 -0.96 23.42
N THR A 209 4.68 -2.21 23.74
CA THR A 209 5.65 -3.27 24.03
C THR A 209 5.28 -4.50 23.21
N THR A 210 6.30 -5.21 22.72
CA THR A 210 6.16 -6.47 21.99
C THR A 210 5.69 -7.64 22.87
N SER A 211 5.57 -7.44 24.19
CA SER A 211 5.08 -8.43 25.15
C SER A 211 3.63 -8.86 24.91
N VAL A 212 2.84 -8.07 24.19
CA VAL A 212 1.49 -8.50 23.77
C VAL A 212 1.58 -9.62 22.72
N ALA A 213 2.61 -9.59 21.87
CA ALA A 213 2.82 -10.60 20.84
C ALA A 213 3.07 -11.99 21.45
N SER A 214 3.76 -12.07 22.61
CA SER A 214 4.04 -13.35 23.27
C SER A 214 2.82 -14.05 23.87
N GLN A 215 1.65 -13.37 23.92
CA GLN A 215 0.39 -14.00 24.34
C GLN A 215 -0.16 -14.93 23.25
N PHE A 216 0.22 -14.71 21.98
CA PHE A 216 -0.23 -15.51 20.86
C PHE A 216 0.68 -16.71 20.63
N THR A 217 0.12 -17.75 20.04
CA THR A 217 0.82 -18.95 19.58
C THR A 217 1.10 -18.84 18.08
N SER A 218 0.14 -18.34 17.30
CA SER A 218 0.23 -18.06 15.86
C SER A 218 1.38 -17.11 15.53
N SER A 219 2.22 -17.51 14.56
CA SER A 219 3.27 -16.67 13.96
C SER A 219 2.67 -15.39 13.38
N LEU A 220 1.59 -15.51 12.61
CA LEU A 220 0.91 -14.40 11.96
C LEU A 220 0.42 -13.34 12.96
N LEU A 221 -0.19 -13.77 14.07
CA LEU A 221 -0.65 -12.84 15.10
C LEU A 221 0.52 -12.20 15.85
N LYS A 222 1.60 -12.94 16.13
CA LYS A 222 2.83 -12.35 16.72
C LYS A 222 3.38 -11.23 15.85
N ASP A 223 3.43 -11.43 14.54
CA ASP A 223 3.91 -10.43 13.60
C ASP A 223 2.98 -9.21 13.56
N ILE A 224 1.67 -9.44 13.50
CA ILE A 224 0.67 -8.36 13.51
C ILE A 224 0.75 -7.51 14.78
N PHE A 225 0.90 -8.14 15.95
CA PHE A 225 0.94 -7.43 17.23
C PHE A 225 2.31 -6.85 17.58
N SER A 226 3.39 -7.28 16.91
CA SER A 226 4.72 -6.67 17.07
C SER A 226 4.95 -5.48 16.12
N ALA A 227 4.35 -5.50 14.92
CA ALA A 227 4.52 -4.48 13.90
C ALA A 227 4.28 -3.02 14.35
N PRO A 228 3.26 -2.68 15.17
CA PRO A 228 3.01 -1.31 15.58
C PRO A 228 4.20 -0.62 16.27
N SER A 229 4.94 -1.36 17.09
CA SER A 229 6.08 -0.82 17.84
C SER A 229 7.23 -0.37 16.93
N THR A 230 7.38 -1.01 15.76
CA THR A 230 8.49 -0.79 14.81
C THR A 230 8.44 0.58 14.14
N ILE A 231 7.24 1.16 13.98
CA ILE A 231 7.06 2.44 13.29
C ILE A 231 7.10 3.64 14.23
N ARG A 232 7.14 3.40 15.56
CA ARG A 232 6.98 4.44 16.58
C ARG A 232 7.97 5.59 16.43
N GLY A 233 9.27 5.28 16.39
CA GLY A 233 10.32 6.29 16.34
C GLY A 233 10.28 7.12 15.05
N LEU A 234 9.89 6.51 13.93
CA LEU A 234 9.74 7.22 12.66
C LEU A 234 8.58 8.23 12.73
N VAL A 235 7.43 7.80 13.26
CA VAL A 235 6.24 8.64 13.35
C VAL A 235 6.44 9.79 14.35
N GLU A 236 7.02 9.50 15.51
CA GLU A 236 7.34 10.53 16.52
C GLU A 236 8.30 11.58 15.96
N ARG A 237 9.32 11.16 15.19
CA ARG A 237 10.23 12.08 14.50
C ARG A 237 9.50 13.00 13.52
N TYR A 238 8.63 12.47 12.65
CA TYR A 238 7.90 13.33 11.71
C TYR A 238 6.91 14.25 12.40
N LEU A 239 6.22 13.78 13.45
CA LEU A 239 5.33 14.63 14.24
C LEU A 239 6.07 15.76 14.95
N SER A 240 7.27 15.51 15.48
CA SER A 240 8.05 16.56 16.17
C SER A 240 8.52 17.67 15.24
N LEU A 241 8.62 17.40 13.94
CA LEU A 241 9.03 18.40 12.93
C LEU A 241 7.90 19.31 12.48
N LEU A 242 6.63 18.93 12.71
CA LEU A 242 5.48 19.59 12.13
C LEU A 242 4.71 20.42 13.14
N ASP A 243 4.35 21.65 12.76
CA ASP A 243 3.41 22.45 13.53
C ASP A 243 1.98 21.96 13.28
N GLN A 244 1.32 21.49 14.34
CA GLN A 244 0.01 20.87 14.25
C GLN A 244 -1.07 21.86 13.79
N GLU A 245 -1.00 23.11 14.23
CA GLU A 245 -2.02 24.11 13.93
C GLU A 245 -1.93 24.57 12.46
N ALA A 246 -0.72 24.85 11.99
CA ALA A 246 -0.42 25.19 10.61
C ALA A 246 -0.80 24.05 9.66
N CYS A 247 -0.50 22.80 10.01
CA CYS A 247 -0.89 21.64 9.20
C CYS A 247 -2.42 21.49 9.10
N THR A 248 -3.13 21.66 10.22
CA THR A 248 -4.59 21.55 10.25
C THR A 248 -5.25 22.64 9.41
N LYS A 249 -4.67 23.85 9.38
CA LYS A 249 -5.14 24.98 8.57
C LYS A 249 -4.65 24.96 7.12
N ASN A 250 -3.82 23.98 6.73
CA ASN A 250 -3.13 23.92 5.45
C ASN A 250 -2.26 25.17 5.13
N THR A 251 -1.71 25.80 6.17
CA THR A 251 -0.83 26.98 6.03
C THR A 251 0.60 26.55 5.80
N LYS A 252 1.12 26.67 4.56
CA LYS A 252 2.46 26.19 4.19
C LYS A 252 3.64 26.95 4.82
N ARG A 253 3.44 28.20 5.25
CA ARG A 253 4.55 29.11 5.64
C ARG A 253 5.16 28.80 7.01
N ASP A 254 4.44 28.11 7.88
CA ASP A 254 4.82 27.89 9.29
C ASP A 254 4.74 26.40 9.68
N ILE A 255 4.94 25.49 8.72
CA ILE A 255 4.72 24.05 8.95
C ILE A 255 5.81 23.38 9.78
N PHE A 256 7.00 23.97 9.90
CA PHE A 256 8.14 23.34 10.58
C PHE A 256 8.42 24.03 11.92
N THR A 257 8.52 23.24 12.98
CA THR A 257 8.79 23.71 14.36
C THR A 257 10.28 23.91 14.64
N LEU A 258 11.16 23.25 13.90
CA LEU A 258 12.62 23.39 14.02
C LEU A 258 13.14 24.37 12.98
N THR A 259 13.72 25.48 13.45
CA THR A 259 14.46 26.47 12.64
C THR A 259 15.94 26.12 12.44
N GLU A 260 16.42 24.98 12.96
CA GLU A 260 17.85 24.61 12.93
C GLU A 260 18.16 23.60 11.81
N ASP A 261 18.06 24.07 10.57
CA ASP A 261 18.92 23.64 9.45
C ASP A 261 18.70 24.63 8.29
N GLU A 262 19.33 25.81 8.40
CA GLU A 262 19.25 26.92 7.44
C GLU A 262 19.78 26.58 6.03
N THR A 263 20.18 25.35 5.75
CA THR A 263 20.66 24.94 4.43
C THR A 263 19.56 24.44 3.48
N VAL A 264 18.39 24.03 3.98
CA VAL A 264 17.32 23.45 3.14
C VAL A 264 16.16 24.44 2.88
N MET A 265 16.01 25.48 3.70
CA MET A 265 14.91 26.44 3.56
C MET A 265 15.05 27.43 2.38
N THR A 266 16.23 27.57 1.79
CA THR A 266 16.46 28.51 0.67
C THR A 266 15.85 28.05 -0.65
N ASP A 267 15.68 26.74 -0.86
CA ASP A 267 15.09 26.21 -2.09
C ASP A 267 13.55 26.22 -2.05
N ALA A 268 12.95 25.86 -0.90
CA ALA A 268 11.48 25.88 -0.75
C ALA A 268 10.87 27.30 -0.78
N ARG A 269 11.64 28.35 -0.47
CA ARG A 269 11.20 29.75 -0.57
C ARG A 269 11.24 30.30 -2.00
N LYS A 270 12.01 29.69 -2.91
CA LYS A 270 12.12 30.15 -4.30
C LYS A 270 11.08 29.55 -5.24
N GLU A 271 10.58 28.36 -4.96
CA GLU A 271 9.60 27.67 -5.83
C GLU A 271 8.13 28.06 -5.54
N GLY A 272 7.88 28.84 -4.49
CA GLY A 272 6.55 29.27 -4.07
C GLY A 272 6.21 30.74 -4.34
N SER A 273 6.97 31.44 -5.19
CA SER A 273 6.72 32.84 -5.54
C SER A 273 6.42 33.04 -7.02
#